data_AF-A0A8E2DQS2-F1
#
_entry.id   AF-A0A8E2DQS2-F1
#
_cell.length_a   1.000
_cell.length_b   1.000
_cell.length_c   1.000
_cell.angle_alpha   90.00
_cell.angle_beta   90.00
_cell.angle_gamma   90.00
#
_symmetry.space_group_name_H-M   'P 1'
#
loop_
_entity.id
_entity.type
_entity.pdbx_description
1 polymer ?
#
loop_
_entity_poly.entity_id
_entity_poly.type
_entity_poly.pdbx_seq_one_letter_code
_entity_poly.pdbx_strand_id
1 'polypeptide(L)' 'MFQDTSELPPELTDRIIDFLYGDKYTLAACGLVCRAWVPASRFHLFHSVRLRTKRQYLRWLFVLTSSRHIGHYVRKL' A
#
# COMPACT_ATOMS: atom_id res chain seq x y z
N MET A 1 -14.48 30.70 -10.03
CA MET A 1 -13.40 29.70 -10.09
C MET A 1 -13.94 28.46 -9.40
N PHE A 2 -14.73 27.67 -10.11
CA PHE A 2 -15.30 26.43 -9.59
C PHE A 2 -14.43 25.30 -10.11
N GLN A 3 -13.64 24.71 -9.22
CA GLN A 3 -12.91 23.50 -9.49
C GLN A 3 -13.80 22.35 -8.99
N ASP A 4 -14.82 22.02 -9.78
CA ASP A 4 -15.58 20.79 -9.59
C ASP A 4 -14.79 19.64 -10.23
N THR A 5 -13.65 19.29 -9.65
CA THR A 5 -13.21 17.91 -9.74
C THR A 5 -14.04 17.15 -8.71
N SER A 6 -14.91 16.26 -9.18
CA SER A 6 -15.67 15.31 -8.36
C SER A 6 -14.76 14.27 -7.71
N GLU A 7 -13.68 14.74 -7.09
CA GLU A 7 -12.70 13.95 -6.40
C GLU A 7 -13.20 13.71 -4.99
N LEU A 8 -13.36 12.44 -4.65
CA LEU A 8 -13.66 12.04 -3.28
C LEU A 8 -12.57 12.59 -2.35
N PRO A 9 -12.94 13.19 -1.21
CA PRO A 9 -12.00 13.56 -0.17
C PRO A 9 -11.02 12.41 0.16
N PRO A 10 -9.71 12.67 0.32
CA PRO A 10 -8.72 11.65 0.63
C PRO A 10 -9.09 10.78 1.83
N GLU A 11 -9.71 11.36 2.86
CA GLU A 11 -10.15 10.67 4.07
C GLU A 11 -11.21 9.60 3.78
N LEU A 12 -12.07 9.84 2.78
CA LEU A 12 -13.07 8.86 2.35
C LEU A 12 -12.42 7.74 1.55
N THR A 13 -11.49 8.06 0.66
CA THR A 13 -10.76 7.03 -0.09
C THR A 13 -9.89 6.17 0.81
N ASP A 14 -9.24 6.77 1.81
CA ASP A 14 -8.45 6.05 2.81
C ASP A 14 -9.35 5.10 3.62
N ARG A 15 -10.52 5.58 4.08
CA ARG A 15 -11.50 4.73 4.75
C ARG A 15 -11.99 3.57 3.89
N ILE A 16 -12.22 3.79 2.60
CA ILE A 16 -12.63 2.70 1.68
C ILE A 16 -11.51 1.66 1.60
N ILE A 17 -10.26 2.09 1.45
CA ILE A 17 -9.10 1.20 1.37
C ILE A 17 -8.86 0.47 2.70
N ASP A 18 -9.14 1.11 3.84
CA ASP A 18 -9.01 0.50 5.17
C ASP A 18 -9.88 -0.76 5.34
N PHE A 19 -11.06 -0.80 4.71
CA PHE A 19 -11.91 -2.00 4.72
C PHE A 19 -11.30 -3.19 3.95
N LEU A 20 -10.27 -2.95 3.14
CA LEU A 20 -9.59 -3.98 2.33
C LEU A 20 -8.38 -4.60 3.03
N TYR A 21 -8.15 -4.33 4.32
CA TYR A 21 -6.94 -4.74 5.07
C TYR A 21 -6.53 -6.22 4.92
N GLY A 22 -7.47 -7.13 4.66
CA GLY A 22 -7.22 -8.56 4.47
C GLY A 22 -7.04 -9.00 3.01
N ASP A 23 -7.46 -8.20 2.04
CA ASP A 23 -7.45 -8.53 0.62
C ASP A 23 -6.27 -7.87 -0.10
N LYS A 24 -5.15 -8.59 -0.12
CA LYS A 24 -3.93 -8.12 -0.76
C LYS A 24 -4.05 -7.94 -2.28
N TYR A 25 -4.94 -8.67 -2.95
CA TYR A 25 -5.10 -8.55 -4.41
C TYR A 25 -5.82 -7.25 -4.74
N THR A 26 -6.91 -6.97 -4.03
CA THR A 26 -7.67 -5.73 -4.22
C THR A 26 -6.85 -4.51 -3.78
N LEU A 27 -6.11 -4.59 -2.67
CA LEU A 27 -5.18 -3.53 -2.25
C LEU A 27 -4.09 -3.23 -3.30
N ALA A 28 -3.56 -4.27 -3.96
CA ALA A 28 -2.59 -4.07 -5.04
C ALA A 28 -3.20 -3.37 -6.25
N ALA A 29 -4.45 -3.71 -6.60
CA ALA A 29 -5.20 -3.02 -7.65
C ALA A 29 -5.48 -1.55 -7.28
N CYS A 30 -5.91 -1.28 -6.04
CA CYS A 30 -6.12 0.08 -5.52
C CYS A 30 -4.88 0.96 -5.64
N GLY A 31 -3.70 0.42 -5.36
CA GLY A 31 -2.43 1.13 -5.49
C GLY A 31 -2.05 1.53 -6.92
N LEU A 32 -2.76 1.01 -7.93
CA LEU A 32 -2.56 1.33 -9.35
C LEU A 32 -3.60 2.30 -9.92
N VAL A 33 -4.68 2.59 -9.18
CA VAL A 33 -5.77 3.47 -9.64
C VAL A 33 -5.28 4.92 -9.79
N CYS A 34 -4.73 5.49 -8.72
CA CYS A 34 -4.18 6.84 -8.73
C CYS A 34 -3.15 7.03 -7.62
N ARG A 35 -2.39 8.13 -7.68
CA ARG A 35 -1.32 8.43 -6.69
C ARG A 35 -1.87 8.62 -5.27
N ALA A 36 -3.08 9.16 -5.12
CA ALA A 36 -3.70 9.41 -3.83
C ALA A 36 -4.01 8.11 -3.05
N TRP A 37 -4.26 6.99 -3.75
CA TRP A 37 -4.58 5.71 -3.11
C TRP A 37 -3.35 4.89 -2.73
N VAL A 38 -2.17 5.27 -3.23
CA VAL A 38 -0.91 4.57 -2.99
C VAL A 38 -0.55 4.48 -1.50
N PRO A 39 -0.63 5.57 -0.69
CA PRO A 39 -0.22 5.51 0.72
C PRO A 39 -1.05 4.52 1.54
N ALA A 40 -2.39 4.59 1.47
CA ALA A 40 -3.27 3.67 2.18
C ALA A 40 -3.12 2.23 1.69
N SER A 41 -3.02 2.02 0.38
CA SER A 41 -2.82 0.67 -0.19
C SER A 41 -1.50 0.06 0.28
N ARG A 42 -0.40 0.83 0.24
CA ARG A 42 0.92 0.38 0.71
C ARG A 42 0.95 0.14 2.21
N PHE A 43 0.26 0.97 2.99
CA PHE A 43 0.13 0.77 4.43
C PHE A 43 -0.37 -0.63 4.74
N HIS A 44 -1.48 -1.06 4.15
CA HIS A 44 -2.03 -2.40 4.39
C HIS A 44 -1.20 -3.52 3.76
N LEU A 45 -0.71 -3.34 2.52
CA LEU A 45 0.08 -4.36 1.82
C LEU A 45 1.36 -4.75 2.57
N PHE A 46 2.04 -3.76 3.13
CA PHE A 46 3.33 -3.91 3.78
C PHE A 46 3.25 -3.88 5.31
N HIS A 47 2.05 -3.74 5.90
CA HIS A 47 1.85 -3.77 7.35
C HIS A 47 2.45 -5.03 8.01
N SER A 48 2.17 -6.19 7.40
CA SER A 48 2.67 -7.49 7.86
C SER A 48 3.37 -8.24 6.73
N VAL A 49 4.68 -8.43 6.89
CA VAL A 49 5.55 -9.10 5.92
C VAL A 49 6.02 -10.41 6.53
N ARG A 50 5.61 -11.54 5.96
CA ARG A 50 6.05 -12.87 6.42
C ARG A 50 7.09 -13.44 5.46
N LEU A 51 8.31 -13.63 5.94
CA LEU A 51 9.44 -14.17 5.15
C LEU A 51 9.76 -15.59 5.63
N ARG A 52 9.24 -16.61 4.93
CA ARG A 52 9.41 -18.02 5.29
C ARG A 52 10.56 -18.71 4.56
N THR A 53 11.07 -18.12 3.49
CA THR A 53 12.11 -18.74 2.64
C THR A 53 13.22 -17.75 2.33
N LYS A 54 14.43 -18.26 2.09
CA LYS A 54 15.58 -17.45 1.65
C LYS A 54 15.26 -16.64 0.39
N ARG A 55 14.51 -17.23 -0.56
CA ARG A 55 14.05 -16.54 -1.77
C ARG A 55 13.12 -15.36 -1.47
N GLN A 56 12.22 -15.48 -0.49
CA GLN A 56 11.36 -14.36 -0.07
C GLN A 56 12.18 -13.25 0.59
N TYR A 57 13.13 -13.60 1.45
CA TYR A 57 14.05 -12.65 2.06
C TYR A 57 14.85 -11.86 1.02
N LEU A 58 15.45 -12.53 0.05
CA LEU A 58 16.23 -11.87 -1.02
C LEU A 58 15.36 -10.94 -1.87
N ARG A 59 14.14 -11.37 -2.23
CA ARG A 59 13.19 -10.50 -2.95
C ARG A 59 12.78 -9.28 -2.13
N TRP A 60 12.54 -9.47 -0.84
CA TRP A 60 12.22 -8.36 0.07
C TRP A 60 13.38 -7.37 0.18
N LEU A 61 14.60 -7.87 0.33
CA LEU A 61 15.82 -7.05 0.35
C LEU A 61 15.96 -6.24 -0.94
N PHE A 62 15.73 -6.86 -2.10
CA PHE A 62 15.73 -6.17 -3.39
C PHE A 62 14.71 -5.01 -3.42
N VAL A 63 13.47 -5.26 -2.98
CA VAL A 63 12.43 -4.21 -2.89
C VAL A 63 12.88 -3.05 -2.00
N LEU A 64 13.44 -3.34 -0.83
CA LEU A 64 13.95 -2.30 0.08
C LEU A 64 15.12 -1.53 -0.51
N THR A 65 16.00 -2.18 -1.28
CA THR A 65 17.11 -1.47 -1.95
C THR A 65 16.62 -0.54 -3.05
N SER A 66 15.58 -0.92 -3.79
CA SER A 66 14.98 -0.11 -4.86
C SER A 66 14.00 0.96 -4.34
N SER A 67 13.41 0.78 -3.17
CA SER A 67 12.38 1.65 -2.62
C SER A 67 12.38 1.61 -1.09
N ARG A 68 13.36 2.30 -0.50
CA ARG A 68 13.61 2.29 0.96
C ARG A 68 12.41 2.76 1.79
N HIS A 69 11.62 3.69 1.26
CA HIS A 69 10.45 4.23 1.94
C HIS A 69 9.36 3.18 2.21
N ILE A 70 9.37 2.05 1.48
CA ILE A 70 8.45 0.93 1.73
C ILE A 70 8.69 0.31 3.12
N GLY A 71 9.93 0.35 3.61
CA GLY A 71 10.28 -0.17 4.93
C GLY A 71 9.52 0.51 6.07
N HIS A 72 9.11 1.77 5.92
CA HIS A 72 8.38 2.50 6.97
C HIS A 72 6.97 1.95 7.23
N TYR A 73 6.40 1.19 6.30
CA TYR A 73 5.07 0.59 6.45
C TYR A 73 5.08 -0.72 7.23
N VAL A 74 6.24 -1.35 7.42
CA VAL A 74 6.32 -2.62 8.14
C VAL A 74 6.08 -2.40 9.63
N ARG A 75 5.06 -3.08 10.18
CA ARG A 75 4.71 -3.07 11.61
C ARG A 75 4.85 -4.43 12.25
N LYS A 76 4.77 -5.51 11.46
CA LYS A 76 4.92 -6.90 11.91
C LYS A 76 5.76 -7.70 10.91
N LEU A 77 6.78 -8.39 11.41
CA LEU A 77 7.68 -9.27 10.64
C LEU A 77 7.47 -10.74 11.06
#